data_AF-A0A554L9E5-F1
#
_entry.id   AF-A0A554L9E5-F1
#
_cell.length_a   1.000
_cell.length_b   1.000
_cell.length_c   1.000
_cell.angle_alpha   90.00
_cell.angle_beta   90.00
_cell.angle_gamma   90.00
#
_symmetry.space_group_name_H-M   'P 1'
#
loop_
_entity.id
_entity.type
_entity.pdbx_description
1 polymer ?
#
loop_
_entity_poly.entity_id
_entity_poly.type
_entity_poly.pdbx_seq_one_letter_code
_entity_poly.pdbx_strand_id
1 'polypeptide(L)' 'MRQNIIAGIDIGNSTIKTVIAELKEESGKPQILGIGLS' A
#
# COMPACT_ATOMS: atom_id res chain seq x y z
N MET A 1 -16.41 2.41 10.95
CA MET A 1 -15.34 3.30 10.47
C MET A 1 -15.01 2.90 9.05
N ARG A 2 -14.81 3.85 8.14
CA ARG A 2 -14.40 3.58 6.76
C ARG A 2 -12.89 3.39 6.74
N GLN A 3 -12.39 2.32 6.13
CA GLN A 3 -10.96 2.10 5.97
C GLN A 3 -10.49 2.77 4.67
N ASN A 4 -9.51 3.66 4.79
CA ASN A 4 -8.89 4.31 3.64
C ASN A 4 -7.70 3.47 3.18
N ILE A 5 -7.95 2.53 2.26
CA ILE A 5 -6.94 1.64 1.70
C ILE A 5 -6.32 2.26 0.46
N ILE A 6 -4.99 2.24 0.38
CA ILE A 6 -4.19 2.75 -0.73
C ILE A 6 -3.31 1.61 -1.24
N ALA A 7 -3.23 1.47 -2.56
CA ALA A 7 -2.29 0.56 -3.23
C ALA A 7 -1.20 1.37 -3.93
N GLY A 8 0.07 1.03 -3.66
CA GLY A 8 1.22 1.47 -4.43
C GLY A 8 1.64 0.35 -5.39
N ILE A 9 1.85 0.69 -6.66
CA ILE A 9 2.30 -0.25 -7.69
C ILE A 9 3.57 0.34 -8.32
N ASP A 10 4.66 -0.41 -8.25
CA ASP A 10 5.93 -0.13 -8.90
C ASP A 10 6.14 -1.16 -10.02
N ILE A 11 6.24 -0.68 -11.26
CA ILE A 11 6.32 -1.50 -12.46
C ILE A 11 7.74 -1.37 -13.03
N GLY A 12 8.54 -2.41 -12.81
CA GLY A 12 9.86 -2.55 -13.42
C GLY A 12 9.81 -3.44 -14.67
N ASN A 13 10.91 -3.48 -15.41
CA ASN A 13 11.01 -4.25 -16.65
C ASN A 13 10.80 -5.77 -16.48
N SER A 14 11.10 -6.32 -15.30
CA SER A 14 11.06 -7.77 -15.04
C SER A 14 10.33 -8.14 -13.75
N THR A 15 9.78 -7.16 -13.05
CA THR A 15 9.17 -7.37 -11.74
C THR A 15 8.13 -6.30 -11.50
N ILE A 16 7.00 -6.70 -10.91
CA ILE A 16 6.01 -5.79 -10.36
C ILE A 16 6.06 -5.90 -8.84
N LYS A 17 6.18 -4.76 -8.16
CA LYS A 17 6.11 -4.68 -6.71
C LYS A 17 4.84 -3.95 -6.32
N THR A 18 4.15 -4.46 -5.32
CA THR A 18 2.92 -3.87 -4.79
C THR A 18 3.02 -3.68 -3.28
N VAL A 19 2.42 -2.61 -2.79
CA VAL A 19 2.26 -2.32 -1.36
C VAL A 19 0.81 -1.95 -1.12
N ILE A 20 0.19 -2.56 -0.11
CA ILE A 20 -1.13 -2.16 0.39
C ILE A 20 -0.92 -1.46 1.73
N ALA A 21 -1.51 -0.28 1.91
CA ALA A 21 -1.45 0.47 3.14
C ALA A 21 -2.82 1.01 3.56
N GLU A 22 -3.04 1.13 4.87
CA GLU A 22 -4.18 1.84 5.45
C GLU A 22 -3.73 3.24 5.88
N LEU A 23 -4.42 4.28 5.41
CA LEU A 23 -4.23 5.63 5.89
C LEU A 23 -5.10 5.88 7.13
N LYS A 24 -4.47 5.91 8.32
CA LYS A 24 -5.17 6.22 9.56
C LYS A 24 -5.46 7.71 9.64
N GLU A 25 -6.74 8.06 9.75
CA GLU A 25 -7.20 9.46 9.82
C GLU A 25 -6.57 10.23 10.99
N GLU A 26 -6.35 9.56 12.12
CA GLU A 26 -5.85 10.19 13.35
C GLU A 26 -4.34 10.49 13.32
N SER A 27 -3.55 9.63 12.68
CA SER A 27 -2.09 9.74 12.72
C SER A 27 -1.50 10.43 11.49
N GLY A 28 -2.28 10.53 10.40
CA GLY A 28 -1.81 10.98 9.09
C GLY A 28 -0.71 10.08 8.50
N LYS A 29 -0.39 8.95 9.14
CA LYS A 29 0.67 8.03 8.74
C LYS A 29 0.06 6.76 8.15
N PRO A 30 0.47 6.34 6.95
CA PRO A 30 0.05 5.06 6.40
C PRO A 30 0.66 3.90 7.19
N GLN A 31 -0.15 2.90 7.50
CA GLN A 31 0.28 1.61 8.02
C GLN A 31 0.33 0.60 6.88
N ILE A 32 1.50 -0.03 6.65
CA ILE A 32 1.63 -1.09 5.65
C ILE A 32 0.85 -2.33 6.14
N LEU A 33 -0.04 -2.84 5.28
CA LEU A 33 -0.82 -4.05 5.51
C LEU A 33 -0.24 -5.26 4.80
N GLY A 34 0.41 -5.05 3.65
CA GLY A 34 0.98 -6.14 2.87
C GLY A 34 1.89 -5.67 1.75
N ILE A 35 2.74 -6.59 1.29
CA ILE A 35 3.63 -6.42 0.14
C ILE A 35 3.44 -7.60 -0.82
N GLY A 36 3.52 -7.34 -2.12
CA GLY A 36 3.47 -8.36 -3.17
C GLY A 36 4.62 -8.17 -4.16
N LEU A 37 5.20 -9.28 -4.60
CA LEU A 37 6.29 -9.34 -5.57
C LEU A 37 5.93 -10.38 -6.62
N SER A 38 6.00 -10.02 -7.90
CA SER A 38 5.77 -10.91 -9.04
C SER A 38 6.72 -10.61 -10.19
#